data_AF-K1XT87-F1
#
_entry.id   AF-K1XT87-F1
#
_cell.length_a   1.000
_cell.length_b   1.000
_cell.length_c   1.000
_cell.angle_alpha   90.00
_cell.angle_beta   90.00
_cell.angle_gamma   90.00
#
_symmetry.space_group_name_H-M   'P 1'
#
loop_
_entity.id
_entity.type
_entity.pdbx_description
1 polymer ?
#
loop_
_entity_poly.entity_id
_entity_poly.type
_entity_poly.pdbx_seq_one_letter_code
_entity_poly.pdbx_strand_id
1 'polypeptide(L)'
;MPKLPSPSPSQFSSRTLRSSFARSFPRKSPAPAPAPAPAPAPASAHQCIRASRFSTASAPSSRTHARIPFTISPAPARTYKTVQEARSRYRSGPFSTLAGVLFLASGAGLIFYFRYEKARMERKRVAEAAKGVGRPKVGGEFELIDQRGEAWGSEKMKGGYSLVYFGFSHCPDICPEELDKMAQMIDLVNASPLLSPSPSSADPSRGSASSSGLPPLLPLFITCDPARDTPAVLATYLSEFHPSIVGLTGTWEQIKDVCKKYRVYFSTPSGVKKGEDYLVDHSIYFYLMDPEGDFVEAIGRQHSPEAAARIILSHIGDWAREKR
;
A
#
# COMPACT_ATOMS: atom_id res chain seq x y z
N MET A 1 16.48 23.45 -68.77
CA MET A 1 17.52 22.43 -69.05
C MET A 1 17.24 21.19 -68.19
N PRO A 2 17.53 19.99 -68.71
CA PRO A 2 16.65 18.83 -68.63
C PRO A 2 16.81 17.95 -67.38
N LYS A 3 15.69 17.34 -66.96
CA LYS A 3 15.58 16.12 -66.13
C LYS A 3 16.19 14.93 -66.88
N LEU A 4 16.86 14.02 -66.17
CA LEU A 4 17.08 12.57 -66.45
C LEU A 4 17.98 11.98 -65.32
N PRO A 5 18.02 10.65 -65.08
CA PRO A 5 16.99 9.89 -64.35
C PRO A 5 17.55 9.02 -63.21
N SER A 6 16.64 8.47 -62.40
CA SER A 6 16.84 7.37 -61.45
C SER A 6 17.26 6.05 -62.12
N PRO A 7 18.11 5.22 -61.48
CA PRO A 7 18.20 3.80 -61.80
C PRO A 7 17.49 2.93 -60.74
N SER A 8 16.70 1.97 -61.22
CA SER A 8 16.27 0.75 -60.51
C SER A 8 16.39 -0.42 -61.51
N PRO A 9 16.24 -1.68 -61.09
CA PRO A 9 17.23 -2.49 -60.40
C PRO A 9 17.70 -3.67 -61.28
N SER A 10 18.99 -3.98 -61.29
CA SER A 10 19.53 -5.16 -62.00
C SER A 10 19.62 -6.37 -61.08
N GLN A 11 18.80 -7.36 -61.44
CA GLN A 11 18.83 -8.79 -61.14
C GLN A 11 20.25 -9.35 -60.88
N PHE A 12 20.41 -10.15 -59.81
CA PHE A 12 21.32 -11.30 -59.79
C PHE A 12 20.74 -12.34 -58.80
N SER A 13 20.14 -13.38 -59.36
CA SER A 13 20.66 -14.75 -59.39
C SER A 13 20.60 -15.49 -58.05
N SER A 14 19.57 -16.32 -57.98
CA SER A 14 19.40 -17.45 -57.08
C SER A 14 20.63 -18.37 -57.06
N ARG A 15 21.29 -18.46 -55.91
CA ARG A 15 22.14 -19.61 -55.58
C ARG A 15 21.72 -20.20 -54.24
N THR A 16 20.95 -21.27 -54.38
CA THR A 16 20.72 -22.32 -53.41
C THR A 16 22.06 -22.83 -52.86
N LEU A 17 22.34 -22.58 -51.59
CA LEU A 17 23.36 -23.31 -50.85
C LEU A 17 22.69 -23.94 -49.62
N ARG A 18 22.33 -25.22 -49.80
CA ARG A 18 22.16 -26.17 -48.71
C ARG A 18 23.46 -26.21 -47.92
N SER A 19 23.41 -25.77 -46.67
CA SER A 19 24.44 -26.06 -45.67
C SER A 19 23.75 -26.68 -44.47
N SER A 20 23.76 -28.01 -44.46
CA SER A 20 23.45 -28.83 -43.29
C SER A 20 24.55 -28.61 -42.27
N PHE A 21 24.31 -27.77 -41.27
CA PHE A 21 25.15 -27.67 -40.08
C PHE A 21 24.33 -28.14 -38.87
N ALA A 22 24.37 -29.45 -38.65
CA ALA A 22 23.91 -30.07 -37.42
C ALA A 22 24.83 -29.61 -36.27
N ARG A 23 24.39 -28.61 -35.49
CA ARG A 23 25.00 -28.32 -34.19
C ARG A 23 24.30 -29.18 -33.13
N SER A 24 25.09 -30.09 -32.59
CA SER A 24 24.79 -30.91 -31.41
C SER A 24 24.52 -30.01 -30.20
N PHE A 25 23.28 -30.02 -29.72
CA PHE A 25 22.93 -29.49 -28.40
C PHE A 25 23.31 -30.55 -27.34
N PRO A 26 24.14 -30.23 -26.32
CA PRO A 26 24.20 -31.06 -25.14
C PRO A 26 22.87 -30.93 -24.38
N ARG A 27 22.07 -32.01 -24.37
CA ARG A 27 20.90 -32.16 -23.49
C ARG A 27 21.38 -32.04 -22.04
N LYS A 28 21.02 -30.94 -21.38
CA LYS A 28 21.10 -30.81 -19.93
C LYS A 28 20.00 -31.69 -19.32
N SER A 29 20.39 -32.78 -18.66
CA SER A 29 19.48 -33.64 -17.91
C SER A 29 18.76 -32.83 -16.82
N PRO A 30 17.44 -33.00 -16.64
CA PRO A 30 16.71 -32.32 -15.57
C PRO A 30 17.11 -32.91 -14.20
N ALA A 31 17.34 -32.03 -13.23
CA ALA A 31 17.55 -32.39 -11.83
C ALA A 31 16.29 -33.09 -11.26
N PRO A 32 16.44 -34.12 -10.40
CA PRO A 32 15.32 -34.78 -9.77
C PRO A 32 14.60 -33.86 -8.78
N ALA A 33 13.27 -33.88 -8.81
CA ALA A 33 12.39 -33.12 -7.91
C ALA A 33 12.59 -33.53 -6.43
N PRO A 34 12.46 -32.58 -5.48
CA PRO A 34 12.48 -32.90 -4.06
C PRO A 34 11.20 -33.64 -3.64
N ALA A 35 11.37 -34.71 -2.86
CA ALA A 35 10.29 -35.56 -2.35
C ALA A 35 9.34 -34.79 -1.40
N PRO A 36 8.03 -35.09 -1.39
CA PRO A 36 7.08 -34.48 -0.48
C PRO A 36 7.26 -35.00 0.97
N ALA A 37 7.18 -34.09 1.93
CA ALA A 37 7.21 -34.40 3.35
C ALA A 37 5.99 -35.25 3.79
N PRO A 38 6.15 -36.19 4.76
CA PRO A 38 5.05 -37.03 5.21
C PRO A 38 4.07 -36.27 6.12
N ALA A 39 2.77 -36.50 5.90
CA ALA A 39 1.68 -36.04 6.75
C ALA A 39 1.66 -36.78 8.11
N PRO A 40 1.22 -36.13 9.21
CA PRO A 40 1.01 -36.83 10.47
C PRO A 40 -0.32 -37.60 10.48
N ALA A 41 -0.26 -38.87 10.88
CA ALA A 41 -1.40 -39.74 11.13
C ALA A 41 -2.06 -39.44 12.51
N PRO A 42 -3.36 -39.73 12.69
CA PRO A 42 -4.06 -39.54 13.97
C PRO A 42 -3.89 -40.75 14.89
N ALA A 43 -3.59 -40.52 16.18
CA ALA A 43 -3.60 -41.55 17.20
C ALA A 43 -4.89 -41.47 18.03
N SER A 44 -5.67 -42.55 17.94
CA SER A 44 -6.88 -42.80 18.70
C SER A 44 -6.57 -43.32 20.11
N ALA A 45 -7.30 -42.76 21.07
CA ALA A 45 -8.15 -43.41 22.07
C ALA A 45 -7.61 -44.42 23.11
N HIS A 46 -8.14 -44.19 24.32
CA HIS A 46 -8.40 -45.08 25.46
C HIS A 46 -7.26 -45.43 26.41
N GLN A 47 -7.37 -44.90 27.64
CA GLN A 47 -7.48 -45.80 28.81
C GLN A 47 -8.21 -45.15 29.99
N CYS A 48 -9.17 -45.91 30.50
CA CYS A 48 -9.88 -45.73 31.75
C CYS A 48 -8.97 -45.84 32.98
N ILE A 49 -9.56 -45.47 34.12
CA ILE A 49 -9.32 -45.91 35.52
C ILE A 49 -8.90 -44.74 36.41
N ARG A 50 -9.80 -44.24 37.26
CA ARG A 50 -9.95 -44.71 38.65
C ARG A 50 -10.88 -43.76 39.43
N ALA A 51 -11.94 -44.33 40.00
CA ALA A 51 -12.76 -43.69 41.01
C ALA A 51 -12.03 -43.62 42.36
N SER A 52 -12.09 -42.47 43.02
CA SER A 52 -11.82 -42.26 44.46
C SER A 52 -13.03 -41.50 45.02
N ARG A 53 -14.02 -42.21 45.61
CA ARG A 53 -14.13 -42.47 47.06
C ARG A 53 -13.73 -41.25 47.91
N PHE A 54 -14.71 -40.45 48.31
CA PHE A 54 -14.68 -39.71 49.56
C PHE A 54 -15.83 -40.17 50.44
N SER A 55 -15.47 -40.74 51.59
CA SER A 55 -16.35 -41.16 52.67
C SER A 55 -16.52 -40.02 53.68
N THR A 56 -17.77 -39.83 54.09
CA THR A 56 -18.27 -39.57 55.46
C THR A 56 -17.68 -38.41 56.28
N ALA A 57 -18.55 -37.43 56.58
CA ALA A 57 -18.67 -36.88 57.92
C ALA A 57 -20.15 -36.63 58.23
N SER A 58 -20.63 -37.28 59.28
CA SER A 58 -21.96 -37.21 59.87
C SER A 58 -21.92 -36.35 61.14
N ALA A 59 -22.90 -35.45 61.31
CA ALA A 59 -23.55 -35.19 62.60
C ALA A 59 -24.78 -34.26 62.44
N PRO A 60 -25.79 -34.36 63.33
CA PRO A 60 -27.17 -33.96 63.06
C PRO A 60 -27.56 -32.63 63.71
N SER A 61 -28.57 -31.96 63.16
CA SER A 61 -29.36 -31.00 63.93
C SER A 61 -30.82 -31.08 63.54
N SER A 62 -31.61 -31.50 64.51
CA SER A 62 -33.06 -31.54 64.55
C SER A 62 -33.63 -30.12 64.61
N ARG A 63 -34.64 -29.83 63.78
CA ARG A 63 -35.73 -28.91 64.15
C ARG A 63 -36.91 -28.99 63.18
N THR A 64 -37.96 -29.64 63.68
CA THR A 64 -39.38 -29.23 63.62
C THR A 64 -39.96 -28.78 62.27
N HIS A 65 -40.77 -29.67 61.69
CA HIS A 65 -41.80 -29.34 60.72
C HIS A 65 -42.84 -28.37 61.33
N ALA A 66 -42.76 -27.10 60.97
CA ALA A 66 -43.88 -26.18 61.13
C ALA A 66 -44.88 -26.43 59.98
N ARG A 67 -46.03 -27.04 60.31
CA ARG A 67 -47.18 -27.13 59.41
C ARG A 67 -47.77 -25.74 59.21
N ILE A 68 -47.64 -25.18 58.01
CA ILE A 68 -48.36 -23.97 57.60
C ILE A 68 -49.82 -24.38 57.32
N PRO A 69 -50.83 -23.84 58.02
CA PRO A 69 -52.23 -24.10 57.68
C PRO A 69 -52.58 -23.38 56.37
N PHE A 70 -52.98 -24.14 55.37
CA PHE A 70 -53.47 -23.64 54.09
C PHE A 70 -54.88 -23.07 54.28
N THR A 71 -55.00 -21.78 54.59
CA THR A 71 -56.30 -21.08 54.55
C THR A 71 -56.62 -20.72 53.10
N ILE A 72 -57.48 -21.51 52.46
CA ILE A 72 -58.07 -21.19 51.16
C ILE A 72 -59.14 -20.12 51.39
N SER A 73 -58.82 -18.85 51.10
CA SER A 73 -59.83 -17.81 50.96
C SER A 73 -60.58 -18.04 49.64
N PRO A 74 -61.93 -18.09 49.61
CA PRO A 74 -62.65 -18.13 48.36
C PRO A 74 -62.49 -16.76 47.66
N ALA A 75 -61.89 -16.77 46.47
CA ALA A 75 -61.87 -15.60 45.61
C ALA A 75 -63.32 -15.17 45.28
N PRO A 76 -63.64 -13.86 45.24
CA PRO A 76 -64.97 -13.42 44.87
C PRO A 76 -65.26 -13.85 43.44
N ALA A 77 -66.34 -14.62 43.27
CA ALA A 77 -66.86 -15.02 41.96
C ALA A 77 -67.20 -13.77 41.15
N ARG A 78 -66.33 -13.40 40.20
CA ARG A 78 -66.64 -12.38 39.19
C ARG A 78 -67.64 -12.98 38.21
N THR A 79 -68.89 -12.56 38.33
CA THR A 79 -69.96 -12.78 37.34
C THR A 79 -69.51 -12.27 35.96
N TYR A 80 -69.34 -13.19 35.01
CA TYR A 80 -69.10 -12.84 33.61
C TYR A 80 -70.44 -12.54 32.93
N LYS A 81 -70.64 -11.31 32.46
CA LYS A 81 -71.77 -10.96 31.59
C LYS A 81 -71.42 -11.38 30.15
N THR A 82 -72.33 -12.18 29.57
CA THR A 82 -72.58 -12.45 28.14
C THR A 82 -71.44 -12.91 27.22
N VAL A 83 -71.73 -13.94 26.42
CA VAL A 83 -70.86 -14.55 25.38
C VAL A 83 -70.38 -13.53 24.32
N GLN A 84 -71.10 -12.41 24.15
CA GLN A 84 -70.70 -11.32 23.25
C GLN A 84 -69.47 -10.55 23.73
N GLU A 85 -69.29 -10.38 25.05
CA GLU A 85 -68.12 -9.66 25.59
C GLU A 85 -66.84 -10.49 25.41
N ALA A 86 -66.94 -11.82 25.57
CA ALA A 86 -65.84 -12.76 25.29
C ALA A 86 -65.42 -12.78 23.82
N ARG A 87 -66.37 -12.69 22.86
CA ARG A 87 -66.07 -12.59 21.42
C ARG A 87 -65.44 -11.25 21.04
N SER A 88 -65.80 -10.15 21.71
CA SER A 88 -65.21 -8.83 21.43
C SER A 88 -63.72 -8.73 21.79
N ARG A 89 -63.29 -9.47 22.83
CA ARG A 89 -61.86 -9.56 23.20
C ARG A 89 -61.02 -10.33 22.18
N TYR A 90 -61.64 -11.15 21.34
CA TYR A 90 -60.97 -11.95 20.30
C TYR A 90 -61.05 -11.32 18.90
N ARG A 91 -61.53 -10.06 18.77
CA ARG A 91 -61.60 -9.32 17.49
C ARG A 91 -60.28 -8.66 17.08
N SER A 92 -59.22 -8.82 17.85
CA SER A 92 -57.86 -8.60 17.36
C SER A 92 -57.29 -9.96 16.95
N GLY A 93 -57.08 -10.16 15.64
CA GLY A 93 -56.44 -11.36 15.11
C GLY A 93 -55.05 -11.62 15.73
N PRO A 94 -54.41 -12.75 15.42
CA PRO A 94 -53.18 -13.22 16.08
C PRO A 94 -51.95 -12.28 15.94
N PHE A 95 -52.09 -11.14 15.27
CA PHE A 95 -51.08 -10.11 15.12
C PHE A 95 -51.66 -8.74 15.50
N SER A 96 -51.24 -8.22 16.66
CA SER A 96 -51.48 -6.82 17.01
C SER A 96 -50.64 -5.90 16.11
N THR A 97 -51.17 -4.75 15.69
CA THR A 97 -50.43 -3.74 14.93
C THR A 97 -49.15 -3.32 15.65
N LEU A 98 -49.19 -3.27 16.99
CA LEU A 98 -48.03 -3.02 17.84
C LEU A 98 -46.93 -4.08 17.67
N ALA A 99 -47.32 -5.36 17.56
CA ALA A 99 -46.37 -6.46 17.35
C ALA A 99 -45.72 -6.37 15.95
N GLY A 100 -46.48 -5.97 14.93
CA GLY A 100 -45.95 -5.71 13.59
C GLY A 100 -44.93 -4.58 13.56
N VAL A 101 -45.20 -3.46 14.25
CA VAL A 101 -44.28 -2.32 14.33
C VAL A 101 -42.98 -2.70 15.07
N LEU A 102 -43.08 -3.40 16.19
CA LEU A 102 -41.90 -3.88 16.94
C LEU A 102 -41.04 -4.87 16.14
N PHE A 103 -41.68 -5.73 15.35
CA PHE A 103 -40.98 -6.67 14.47
C PHE A 103 -40.22 -5.94 13.35
N LEU A 104 -40.86 -4.95 12.70
CA LEU A 104 -40.18 -4.15 11.67
C LEU A 104 -39.06 -3.28 12.25
N ALA A 105 -39.25 -2.70 13.43
CA ALA A 105 -38.22 -1.89 14.09
C ALA A 105 -37.00 -2.74 14.50
N SER A 106 -37.23 -3.93 15.07
CA SER A 106 -36.13 -4.85 15.42
C SER A 106 -35.43 -5.41 14.18
N GLY A 107 -36.18 -5.76 13.13
CA GLY A 107 -35.62 -6.17 11.84
C GLY A 107 -34.77 -5.09 11.18
N ALA A 108 -35.27 -3.84 11.14
CA ALA A 108 -34.52 -2.70 10.60
C ALA A 108 -33.26 -2.40 11.43
N GLY A 109 -33.36 -2.45 12.77
CA GLY A 109 -32.22 -2.27 13.67
C GLY A 109 -31.14 -3.34 13.48
N LEU A 110 -31.55 -4.60 13.30
CA LEU A 110 -30.63 -5.72 13.05
C LEU A 110 -29.98 -5.63 11.66
N ILE A 111 -30.75 -5.24 10.63
CA ILE A 111 -30.21 -4.97 9.29
C ILE A 111 -29.21 -3.82 9.33
N PHE A 112 -29.54 -2.74 10.04
CA PHE A 112 -28.64 -1.60 10.20
C PHE A 112 -27.36 -2.01 10.96
N TYR A 113 -27.49 -2.76 12.05
CA TYR A 113 -26.37 -3.29 12.82
C TYR A 113 -25.46 -4.17 11.97
N PHE A 114 -26.02 -5.16 11.25
CA PHE A 114 -25.22 -6.04 10.39
C PHE A 114 -24.60 -5.29 9.21
N ARG A 115 -25.28 -4.30 8.62
CA ARG A 115 -24.69 -3.47 7.56
C ARG A 115 -23.55 -2.60 8.08
N TYR A 116 -23.72 -2.02 9.27
CA TYR A 116 -22.70 -1.21 9.94
C TYR A 116 -21.48 -2.07 10.33
N GLU A 117 -21.72 -3.22 10.95
CA GLU A 117 -20.67 -4.14 11.38
C GLU A 117 -19.96 -4.78 10.18
N LYS A 118 -20.70 -5.18 9.14
CA LYS A 118 -20.11 -5.67 7.88
C LYS A 118 -19.23 -4.61 7.22
N ALA A 119 -19.69 -3.36 7.10
CA ALA A 119 -18.89 -2.28 6.54
C ALA A 119 -17.63 -2.00 7.37
N ARG A 120 -17.72 -2.07 8.70
CA ARG A 120 -16.56 -1.93 9.59
C ARG A 120 -15.56 -3.08 9.43
N MET A 121 -16.04 -4.32 9.37
CA MET A 121 -15.20 -5.50 9.20
C MET A 121 -14.57 -5.57 7.81
N GLU A 122 -15.28 -5.12 6.77
CA GLU A 122 -14.77 -5.02 5.41
C GLU A 122 -13.62 -4.00 5.32
N ARG A 123 -13.77 -2.81 5.93
CA ARG A 123 -12.67 -1.83 6.04
C ARG A 123 -11.45 -2.40 6.75
N LYS A 124 -11.65 -3.14 7.86
CA LYS A 124 -10.55 -3.81 8.57
C LYS A 124 -9.88 -4.88 7.70
N ARG A 125 -10.65 -5.70 6.99
CA ARG A 125 -10.13 -6.73 6.09
C ARG A 125 -9.37 -6.15 4.91
N VAL A 126 -9.83 -5.05 4.32
CA VAL A 126 -9.10 -4.34 3.25
C VAL A 126 -7.79 -3.78 3.79
N ALA A 127 -7.79 -3.19 4.99
CA ALA A 127 -6.57 -2.68 5.62
C ALA A 127 -5.58 -3.82 6.00
N GLU A 128 -6.07 -4.96 6.49
CA GLU A 128 -5.23 -6.13 6.80
C GLU A 128 -4.76 -6.87 5.55
N ALA A 129 -5.58 -6.96 4.51
CA ALA A 129 -5.19 -7.52 3.22
C ALA A 129 -4.14 -6.65 2.52
N ALA A 130 -4.24 -5.32 2.65
CA ALA A 130 -3.20 -4.38 2.18
C ALA A 130 -1.89 -4.50 2.97
N LYS A 131 -1.93 -4.97 4.23
CA LYS A 131 -0.73 -5.28 5.02
C LYS A 131 -0.06 -6.60 4.61
N GLY A 132 -0.64 -7.37 3.69
CA GLY A 132 -0.36 -8.78 3.45
C GLY A 132 0.50 -9.13 2.25
N VAL A 133 1.65 -8.48 2.03
CA VAL A 133 2.82 -9.05 1.34
C VAL A 133 4.02 -8.32 1.92
N GLY A 134 5.07 -9.03 2.36
CA GLY A 134 6.25 -8.39 2.95
C GLY A 134 6.72 -7.20 2.10
N ARG A 135 6.95 -6.04 2.75
CA ARG A 135 7.32 -4.79 2.07
C ARG A 135 8.42 -5.11 1.04
N PRO A 136 8.24 -4.75 -0.24
CA PRO A 136 9.28 -4.93 -1.23
C PRO A 136 10.58 -4.33 -0.70
N LYS A 137 11.68 -5.09 -0.71
CA LYS A 137 13.00 -4.55 -0.37
C LYS A 137 13.47 -3.67 -1.52
N VAL A 138 12.92 -2.46 -1.58
CA VAL A 138 13.22 -1.38 -2.52
C VAL A 138 13.97 -0.32 -1.73
N GLY A 139 15.11 0.09 -2.27
CA GLY A 139 16.05 0.98 -1.59
C GLY A 139 17.29 0.25 -1.07
N GLY A 140 18.22 1.03 -0.52
CA GLY A 140 19.50 0.57 -0.02
C GLY A 140 20.49 1.72 0.08
N GLU A 141 21.63 1.46 0.72
CA GLU A 141 22.67 2.48 0.86
C GLU A 141 23.27 2.84 -0.49
N PHE A 142 23.55 4.11 -0.73
CA PHE A 142 24.23 4.54 -1.94
C PHE A 142 25.02 5.81 -1.68
N GLU A 143 26.01 6.04 -2.53
CA GLU A 143 26.82 7.24 -2.58
C GLU A 143 26.83 7.75 -4.03
N LEU A 144 26.36 8.98 -4.19
CA LEU A 144 26.27 9.71 -5.44
C LEU A 144 26.86 11.11 -5.24
N ILE A 145 26.75 11.94 -6.27
CA ILE A 145 27.17 13.33 -6.28
C ILE A 145 25.94 14.17 -6.59
N ASP A 146 25.74 15.25 -5.86
CA ASP A 146 24.61 16.16 -6.12
C ASP A 146 24.90 17.11 -7.29
N GLN A 147 23.90 17.92 -7.66
CA GLN A 147 24.04 18.90 -8.75
C GLN A 147 25.03 20.04 -8.43
N ARG A 148 25.46 20.19 -7.17
CA ARG A 148 26.46 21.17 -6.72
C ARG A 148 27.87 20.59 -6.70
N GLY A 149 28.02 19.29 -6.96
CA GLY A 149 29.29 18.57 -6.92
C GLY A 149 29.65 18.03 -5.54
N GLU A 150 28.75 18.07 -4.56
CA GLU A 150 28.97 17.54 -3.22
C GLU A 150 28.63 16.04 -3.14
N ALA A 151 29.36 15.31 -2.32
CA ALA A 151 29.04 13.91 -2.06
C ALA A 151 27.68 13.77 -1.36
N TRP A 152 26.83 12.89 -1.88
CA TRP A 152 25.48 12.66 -1.40
C TRP A 152 25.25 11.19 -1.10
N GLY A 153 25.05 10.86 0.18
CA GLY A 153 24.72 9.53 0.64
C GLY A 153 23.23 9.35 0.95
N SER A 154 22.75 8.11 0.93
CA SER A 154 21.39 7.75 1.36
C SER A 154 21.08 8.18 2.80
N GLU A 155 22.08 8.39 3.65
CA GLU A 155 21.88 8.87 5.03
C GLU A 155 21.27 10.27 5.09
N LYS A 156 21.54 11.12 4.10
CA LYS A 156 20.96 12.48 4.02
C LYS A 156 19.45 12.45 3.75
N MET A 157 18.88 11.30 3.38
CA MET A 157 17.44 11.11 3.19
C MET A 157 16.71 10.81 4.51
N LYS A 158 17.44 10.43 5.57
CA LYS A 158 16.84 10.09 6.86
C LYS A 158 16.29 11.32 7.56
N GLY A 159 15.22 11.14 8.34
CA GLY A 159 14.54 12.21 9.08
C GLY A 159 13.52 13.02 8.27
N GLY A 160 13.41 12.76 6.97
CA GLY A 160 12.39 13.34 6.08
C GLY A 160 11.78 12.28 5.18
N TYR A 161 10.57 12.52 4.68
CA TYR A 161 10.06 11.72 3.57
C TYR A 161 10.84 12.06 2.32
N SER A 162 11.23 11.07 1.53
CA SER A 162 11.92 11.33 0.26
C SER A 162 11.05 10.88 -0.91
N LEU A 163 10.91 11.73 -1.92
CA LEU A 163 10.20 11.42 -3.16
C LEU A 163 11.24 11.26 -4.28
N VAL A 164 11.57 10.02 -4.61
CA VAL A 164 12.65 9.70 -5.56
C VAL A 164 12.07 9.46 -6.95
N TYR A 165 12.61 10.14 -7.95
CA TYR A 165 12.31 9.93 -9.37
C TYR A 165 13.58 9.61 -10.15
N PHE A 166 13.46 8.67 -11.08
CA PHE A 166 14.54 8.28 -11.98
C PHE A 166 14.24 8.78 -13.38
N GLY A 167 15.16 9.56 -13.96
CA GLY A 167 14.97 10.18 -15.27
C GLY A 167 16.29 10.56 -15.93
N PHE A 168 16.27 11.34 -17.00
CA PHE A 168 17.47 11.88 -17.63
C PHE A 168 17.16 13.20 -18.33
N SER A 169 18.14 14.10 -18.44
CA SER A 169 17.91 15.48 -18.92
C SER A 169 17.51 15.57 -20.41
N HIS A 170 17.88 14.56 -21.22
CA HIS A 170 17.62 14.52 -22.66
C HIS A 170 16.34 13.76 -23.03
N CYS A 171 15.41 13.58 -22.09
CA CYS A 171 14.14 12.91 -22.38
C CYS A 171 13.23 13.87 -23.18
N PRO A 172 12.70 13.47 -24.35
CA PRO A 172 11.98 14.37 -25.22
C PRO A 172 10.66 14.88 -24.63
N ASP A 173 9.93 14.01 -23.91
CA ASP A 173 8.55 14.32 -23.49
C ASP A 173 8.22 13.91 -22.03
N ILE A 174 8.58 12.68 -21.61
CA ILE A 174 8.04 12.09 -20.38
C ILE A 174 8.68 12.62 -19.09
N CYS A 175 10.01 12.82 -19.05
CA CYS A 175 10.65 13.33 -17.84
C CYS A 175 10.23 14.77 -17.49
N PRO A 176 10.17 15.71 -18.45
CA PRO A 176 9.67 17.06 -18.17
C PRO A 176 8.23 17.06 -17.61
N GLU A 177 7.33 16.27 -18.20
CA GLU A 177 5.93 16.16 -17.74
C GLU A 177 5.83 15.64 -16.29
N GLU A 178 6.60 14.59 -15.96
CA GLU A 178 6.60 14.04 -14.61
C GLU A 178 7.29 14.99 -13.59
N LEU A 179 8.29 15.78 -14.01
CA LEU A 179 8.92 16.79 -13.15
C LEU A 179 7.99 17.98 -12.85
N ASP A 180 7.21 18.44 -13.83
CA ASP A 180 6.16 19.46 -13.59
C ASP A 180 5.09 18.94 -12.62
N LYS A 181 4.68 17.68 -12.79
CA LYS A 181 3.80 17.01 -11.84
C LYS A 181 4.44 16.89 -10.46
N MET A 182 5.75 16.62 -10.37
CA MET A 182 6.47 16.61 -9.10
C MET A 182 6.48 17.99 -8.43
N ALA A 183 6.74 19.05 -9.18
CA ALA A 183 6.68 20.43 -8.66
C ALA A 183 5.31 20.72 -8.03
N GLN A 184 4.22 20.39 -8.74
CA GLN A 184 2.86 20.56 -8.22
C GLN A 184 2.59 19.70 -6.98
N MET A 185 3.08 18.46 -6.94
CA MET A 185 2.96 17.61 -5.75
C MET A 185 3.66 18.24 -4.54
N ILE A 186 4.87 18.78 -4.72
CA ILE A 186 5.64 19.45 -3.66
C ILE A 186 4.87 20.65 -3.12
N ASP A 187 4.36 21.51 -4.00
CA ASP A 187 3.60 22.70 -3.61
C ASP A 187 2.33 22.33 -2.84
N LEU A 188 1.57 21.35 -3.31
CA LEU A 188 0.35 20.87 -2.63
C LEU A 188 0.64 20.27 -1.26
N VAL A 189 1.74 19.53 -1.12
CA VAL A 189 2.16 18.96 0.17
C VAL A 189 2.61 20.05 1.13
N ASN A 190 3.38 21.04 0.66
CA ASN A 190 3.86 22.16 1.47
C ASN A 190 2.73 23.12 1.89
N ALA A 191 1.75 23.34 1.01
CA ALA A 191 0.55 24.13 1.30
C ALA A 191 -0.42 23.44 2.28
N SER A 192 -0.24 22.14 2.55
CA SER A 192 -1.10 21.41 3.47
C SER A 192 -0.93 21.90 4.91
N PRO A 193 -2.03 22.06 5.69
CA PRO A 193 -1.95 22.44 7.10
C PRO A 193 -1.12 21.48 7.98
N LEU A 194 -0.86 20.26 7.50
CA LEU A 194 -0.01 19.30 8.20
C LEU A 194 1.47 19.69 8.17
N LEU A 195 1.97 20.29 7.09
CA LEU A 195 3.38 20.70 6.97
C LEU A 195 3.58 22.22 6.95
N SER A 196 2.51 23.00 6.72
CA SER A 196 2.58 24.45 6.70
C SER A 196 3.03 25.01 8.04
N PRO A 197 3.94 26.00 8.04
CA PRO A 197 4.44 26.56 9.27
C PRO A 197 3.35 27.32 10.01
N SER A 198 3.13 26.98 11.28
CA SER A 198 2.22 27.74 12.14
C SER A 198 2.69 29.20 12.19
N PRO A 199 1.80 30.19 12.01
CA PRO A 199 2.17 31.62 12.05
C PRO A 199 2.75 32.07 13.41
N SER A 200 2.77 31.21 14.43
CA SER A 200 3.30 31.48 15.77
C SER A 200 4.77 31.11 16.00
N SER A 201 5.48 30.55 15.02
CA SER A 201 6.88 30.09 15.19
C SER A 201 7.89 30.70 14.22
N ALA A 202 7.57 31.86 13.62
CA ALA A 202 8.48 32.62 12.79
C ALA A 202 9.59 33.29 13.65
N ASP A 203 10.52 32.50 14.16
CA ASP A 203 11.82 32.97 14.64
C ASP A 203 12.80 32.96 13.45
N PRO A 204 13.23 34.13 12.95
CA PRO A 204 14.12 34.23 11.79
C PRO A 204 15.54 33.69 12.02
N SER A 205 15.87 33.25 13.24
CA SER A 205 17.21 32.74 13.59
C SER A 205 17.37 31.21 13.46
N ARG A 206 16.31 30.46 13.17
CA ARG A 206 16.37 29.00 12.96
C ARG A 206 16.04 28.67 11.51
N GLY A 207 17.07 28.30 10.73
CA GLY A 207 16.91 27.91 9.33
C GLY A 207 15.87 26.81 9.14
N SER A 208 14.89 27.06 8.27
CA SER A 208 14.07 26.11 7.48
C SER A 208 13.92 24.68 8.05
N ALA A 209 13.48 24.53 9.29
CA ALA A 209 13.08 23.24 9.85
C ALA A 209 11.57 23.28 10.10
N SER A 210 10.85 22.43 9.35
CA SER A 210 9.40 22.14 9.45
C SER A 210 8.85 22.40 10.86
N SER A 211 8.14 23.51 11.04
CA SER A 211 7.61 23.92 12.35
C SER A 211 6.42 23.08 12.83
N SER A 212 6.03 22.06 12.06
CA SER A 212 4.87 21.21 12.35
C SER A 212 5.25 19.92 13.11
N GLY A 213 6.54 19.70 13.42
CA GLY A 213 7.02 18.45 14.02
C GLY A 213 6.87 17.22 13.10
N LEU A 214 6.34 17.43 11.89
CA LEU A 214 6.24 16.43 10.84
C LEU A 214 7.49 16.47 9.94
N PRO A 215 7.94 15.29 9.47
CA PRO A 215 9.10 15.18 8.61
C PRO A 215 8.89 15.96 7.29
N PRO A 216 9.89 16.74 6.82
CA PRO A 216 9.79 17.44 5.55
C PRO A 216 9.77 16.46 4.36
N LEU A 217 9.26 16.92 3.20
CA LEU A 217 9.33 16.19 1.94
C LEU A 217 10.59 16.62 1.16
N LEU A 218 11.47 15.68 0.87
CA LEU A 218 12.69 15.85 0.09
C LEU A 218 12.50 15.27 -1.32
N PRO A 219 12.31 16.10 -2.35
CA PRO A 219 12.22 15.64 -3.72
C PRO A 219 13.61 15.38 -4.31
N LEU A 220 13.81 14.17 -4.83
CA LEU A 220 15.08 13.69 -5.39
C LEU A 220 14.91 13.26 -6.85
N PHE A 221 15.78 13.76 -7.70
CA PHE A 221 15.93 13.34 -9.08
C PHE A 221 17.25 12.56 -9.23
N ILE A 222 17.21 11.31 -9.67
CA ILE A 222 18.40 10.50 -9.93
C ILE A 222 18.51 10.27 -11.43
N THR A 223 19.65 10.65 -12.03
CA THR A 223 19.86 10.41 -13.45
C THR A 223 20.08 8.93 -13.77
N CYS A 224 19.47 8.46 -14.86
CA CYS A 224 19.73 7.17 -15.49
C CYS A 224 20.85 7.25 -16.55
N ASP A 225 21.36 8.45 -16.86
CA ASP A 225 22.33 8.69 -17.92
C ASP A 225 23.50 9.60 -17.49
N PRO A 226 24.40 9.08 -16.62
CA PRO A 226 25.53 9.86 -16.11
C PRO A 226 26.55 10.27 -17.18
N ALA A 227 26.48 9.70 -18.39
CA ALA A 227 27.41 10.05 -19.47
C ALA A 227 27.14 11.45 -20.04
N ARG A 228 25.89 11.92 -19.99
CA ARG A 228 25.45 13.24 -20.47
C ARG A 228 25.05 14.16 -19.32
N ASP A 229 24.52 13.59 -18.24
CA ASP A 229 23.99 14.34 -17.10
C ASP A 229 25.08 14.64 -16.08
N THR A 230 25.91 15.65 -16.40
CA THR A 230 26.86 16.22 -15.44
C THR A 230 26.14 17.04 -14.36
N PRO A 231 26.75 17.26 -13.18
CA PRO A 231 26.14 18.07 -12.12
C PRO A 231 25.67 19.45 -12.59
N ALA A 232 26.46 20.12 -13.44
CA ALA A 232 26.11 21.44 -13.99
C ALA A 232 24.91 21.40 -14.95
N VAL A 233 24.79 20.35 -15.76
CA VAL A 233 23.64 20.13 -16.65
C VAL A 233 22.38 19.89 -15.81
N LEU A 234 22.47 19.02 -14.79
CA LEU A 234 21.36 18.76 -13.88
C LEU A 234 20.93 20.00 -13.10
N ALA A 235 21.87 20.83 -12.64
CA ALA A 235 21.55 22.07 -11.95
C ALA A 235 20.75 23.03 -12.84
N THR A 236 21.14 23.15 -14.11
CA THR A 236 20.42 23.99 -15.08
C THR A 236 19.04 23.42 -15.38
N TYR A 237 18.96 22.13 -15.71
CA TYR A 237 17.71 21.45 -16.04
C TYR A 237 16.70 21.51 -14.89
N LEU A 238 17.10 21.16 -13.67
CA LEU A 238 16.21 21.13 -12.51
C LEU A 238 15.77 22.52 -12.03
N SER A 239 16.54 23.57 -12.36
CA SER A 239 16.19 24.95 -12.00
C SER A 239 14.93 25.46 -12.71
N GLU A 240 14.55 24.85 -13.83
CA GLU A 240 13.35 25.21 -14.59
C GLU A 240 12.05 24.69 -13.95
N PHE A 241 12.14 23.66 -13.11
CA PHE A 241 10.95 22.99 -12.54
C PHE A 241 10.65 23.48 -11.13
N HIS A 242 11.53 23.18 -10.15
CA HIS A 242 11.28 23.54 -8.76
C HIS A 242 12.57 23.60 -7.93
N PRO A 243 12.80 24.67 -7.14
CA PRO A 243 14.07 24.91 -6.46
C PRO A 243 14.39 23.88 -5.35
N SER A 244 13.38 23.20 -4.81
CA SER A 244 13.60 22.17 -3.78
C SER A 244 14.10 20.83 -4.32
N ILE A 245 14.09 20.61 -5.65
CA ILE A 245 14.51 19.34 -6.24
C ILE A 245 16.03 19.21 -6.16
N VAL A 246 16.48 18.11 -5.57
CA VAL A 246 17.90 17.74 -5.49
C VAL A 246 18.20 16.71 -6.58
N GLY A 247 19.13 17.04 -7.48
CA GLY A 247 19.57 16.19 -8.57
C GLY A 247 20.82 15.42 -8.21
N LEU A 248 20.81 14.11 -8.44
CA LEU A 248 21.92 13.21 -8.13
C LEU A 248 22.44 12.55 -9.41
N THR A 249 23.75 12.50 -9.53
CA THR A 249 24.52 11.84 -10.61
C THR A 249 25.71 11.09 -10.03
N GLY A 250 26.45 10.35 -10.84
CA GLY A 250 27.59 9.55 -10.38
C GLY A 250 28.25 8.79 -11.52
N THR A 251 29.01 7.75 -11.19
CA THR A 251 29.54 6.84 -12.21
C THR A 251 28.47 5.89 -12.73
N TRP A 252 28.70 5.29 -13.90
CA TRP A 252 27.80 4.30 -14.47
C TRP A 252 27.54 3.12 -13.52
N GLU A 253 28.57 2.68 -12.80
CA GLU A 253 28.48 1.59 -11.82
C GLU A 253 27.60 1.99 -10.63
N GLN A 254 27.75 3.21 -10.12
CA GLN A 254 26.95 3.73 -9.01
C GLN A 254 25.47 3.83 -9.41
N ILE A 255 25.17 4.45 -10.55
CA ILE A 255 23.79 4.58 -11.06
C ILE A 255 23.18 3.20 -11.30
N LYS A 256 23.91 2.27 -11.92
CA LYS A 256 23.44 0.91 -12.15
C LYS A 256 23.10 0.17 -10.85
N ASP A 257 23.93 0.34 -9.82
CA ASP A 257 23.71 -0.25 -8.50
C ASP A 257 22.48 0.34 -7.80
N VAL A 258 22.31 1.67 -7.85
CA VAL A 258 21.12 2.36 -7.32
C VAL A 258 19.86 1.90 -8.05
N CYS A 259 19.85 1.91 -9.38
CA CYS A 259 18.70 1.43 -10.16
C CYS A 259 18.33 -0.01 -9.80
N LYS A 260 19.33 -0.88 -9.58
CA LYS A 260 19.09 -2.27 -9.14
C LYS A 260 18.46 -2.33 -7.75
N LYS A 261 18.91 -1.51 -6.79
CA LYS A 261 18.37 -1.42 -5.42
C LYS A 261 16.94 -0.92 -5.40
N TYR A 262 16.63 0.06 -6.25
CA TYR A 262 15.28 0.62 -6.41
C TYR A 262 14.40 -0.19 -7.38
N ARG A 263 14.93 -1.28 -7.96
CA ARG A 263 14.23 -2.12 -8.97
C ARG A 263 13.78 -1.33 -10.21
N VAL A 264 14.49 -0.26 -10.53
CA VAL A 264 14.29 0.55 -11.72
C VAL A 264 14.92 -0.17 -12.89
N TYR A 265 14.09 -0.51 -13.87
CA TYR A 265 14.58 -0.95 -15.17
C TYR A 265 15.17 0.25 -15.90
N PHE A 266 16.36 0.09 -16.47
CA PHE A 266 16.92 1.03 -17.43
C PHE A 266 17.63 0.30 -18.56
N SER A 267 17.52 0.81 -19.79
CA SER A 267 18.18 0.24 -20.97
C SER A 267 18.66 1.34 -21.90
N THR A 268 19.97 1.35 -22.16
CA THR A 268 20.61 2.19 -23.16
C THR A 268 20.81 1.40 -24.46
N PRO A 269 20.49 1.97 -25.64
CA PRO A 269 20.72 1.31 -26.92
C PRO A 269 22.19 0.95 -27.11
N SER A 270 22.48 -0.27 -27.56
CA SER A 270 23.84 -0.70 -27.90
C SER A 270 24.23 -0.20 -29.29
N GLY A 271 25.42 0.40 -29.43
CA GLY A 271 25.99 0.76 -30.74
C GLY A 271 25.81 2.22 -31.18
N VAL A 272 25.44 3.11 -30.25
CA VAL A 272 25.35 4.56 -30.50
C VAL A 272 26.76 5.12 -30.72
N LYS A 273 26.96 5.88 -31.80
CA LYS A 273 28.24 6.56 -32.02
C LYS A 273 28.38 7.75 -31.09
N LYS A 274 29.62 8.09 -30.74
CA LYS A 274 29.93 9.28 -29.93
C LYS A 274 29.40 10.54 -30.65
N GLY A 275 28.32 11.13 -30.12
CA GLY A 275 27.65 12.32 -30.67
C GLY A 275 26.27 12.07 -31.28
N GLU A 276 25.80 10.83 -31.37
CA GLU A 276 24.41 10.53 -31.71
C GLU A 276 23.53 10.58 -30.44
N ASP A 277 22.36 11.20 -30.55
CA ASP A 277 21.38 11.26 -29.47
C ASP A 277 20.71 9.90 -29.30
N TYR A 278 20.54 9.46 -28.05
CA TYR A 278 19.89 8.19 -27.73
C TYR A 278 18.88 8.36 -26.60
N LEU A 279 17.86 7.51 -26.64
CA LEU A 279 16.85 7.42 -25.61
C LEU A 279 17.23 6.32 -24.63
N VAL A 280 17.03 6.59 -23.34
CA VAL A 280 17.17 5.60 -22.28
C VAL A 280 15.76 5.19 -21.89
N ASP A 281 15.41 3.92 -22.07
CA ASP A 281 14.17 3.39 -21.54
C ASP A 281 14.33 3.30 -20.01
N HIS A 282 13.43 3.92 -19.24
CA HIS A 282 13.44 3.83 -17.78
C HIS A 282 12.03 3.73 -17.18
N SER A 283 11.96 3.34 -15.89
CA SER A 283 10.71 3.30 -15.14
C SER A 283 10.27 4.72 -14.74
N ILE A 284 8.98 5.02 -14.87
CA ILE A 284 8.38 6.37 -14.67
C ILE A 284 7.62 6.50 -13.34
N TYR A 285 8.05 5.77 -12.32
CA TYR A 285 7.43 5.80 -10.99
C TYR A 285 8.15 6.80 -10.08
N PHE A 286 7.37 7.48 -9.23
CA PHE A 286 7.91 8.13 -8.04
C PHE A 286 7.91 7.15 -6.88
N TYR A 287 9.04 7.00 -6.22
CA TYR A 287 9.18 6.16 -5.04
C TYR A 287 9.10 7.04 -3.79
N LEU A 288 8.07 6.82 -2.97
CA LEU A 288 7.94 7.47 -1.67
C LEU A 288 8.68 6.63 -0.63
N MET A 289 9.68 7.24 -0.01
CA MET A 289 10.47 6.67 1.09
C MET A 289 10.11 7.37 2.39
N ASP A 290 10.05 6.62 3.48
CA ASP A 290 9.79 7.16 4.81
C ASP A 290 11.05 7.80 5.44
N PRO A 291 10.94 8.45 6.62
CA PRO A 291 12.07 9.04 7.33
C PRO A 291 13.14 8.05 7.81
N GLU A 292 12.85 6.74 7.80
CA GLU A 292 13.81 5.70 8.14
C GLU A 292 14.57 5.21 6.90
N GLY A 293 14.11 5.57 5.71
CA GLY A 293 14.66 5.18 4.41
C GLY A 293 14.02 3.92 3.84
N ASP A 294 12.89 3.48 4.39
CA ASP A 294 12.12 2.33 3.90
C ASP A 294 11.14 2.75 2.80
N PHE A 295 10.93 1.85 1.85
CA PHE A 295 9.94 2.05 0.79
C PHE A 295 8.51 1.99 1.33
N VAL A 296 7.71 3.00 0.97
CA VAL A 296 6.32 3.15 1.39
C VAL A 296 5.36 2.82 0.25
N GLU A 297 5.48 3.56 -0.86
CA GLU A 297 4.50 3.53 -1.95
C GLU A 297 5.15 3.95 -3.28
N ALA A 298 4.65 3.42 -4.40
CA ALA A 298 5.09 3.81 -5.74
C ALA A 298 3.95 4.53 -6.48
N ILE A 299 4.16 5.81 -6.79
CA ILE A 299 3.19 6.66 -7.47
C ILE A 299 3.51 6.63 -8.97
N GLY A 300 2.64 6.00 -9.76
CA GLY A 300 2.76 5.97 -11.21
C GLY A 300 2.16 7.18 -11.93
N ARG A 301 2.34 7.19 -13.25
CA ARG A 301 1.81 8.23 -14.15
C ARG A 301 0.30 8.42 -14.05
N GLN A 302 -0.47 7.35 -13.77
CA GLN A 302 -1.92 7.39 -13.69
C GLN A 302 -2.48 8.31 -12.59
N HIS A 303 -1.68 8.70 -11.60
CA HIS A 303 -2.12 9.58 -10.54
C HIS A 303 -2.02 11.05 -10.95
N SER A 304 -3.08 11.83 -10.71
CA SER A 304 -3.01 13.29 -10.81
C SER A 304 -2.11 13.87 -9.70
N PRO A 305 -1.58 15.09 -9.85
CA PRO A 305 -0.79 15.75 -8.81
C PRO A 305 -1.51 15.81 -7.46
N GLU A 306 -2.82 16.09 -7.46
CA GLU A 306 -3.63 16.16 -6.23
C GLU A 306 -3.86 14.78 -5.62
N ALA A 307 -4.09 13.76 -6.45
CA ALA A 307 -4.24 12.39 -5.96
C ALA A 307 -2.96 11.89 -5.31
N ALA A 308 -1.82 12.15 -5.95
CA ALA A 308 -0.51 11.81 -5.43
C ALA A 308 -0.15 12.58 -4.15
N ALA A 309 -0.40 13.89 -4.11
CA ALA A 309 -0.21 14.70 -2.90
C ALA A 309 -1.06 14.18 -1.72
N ARG A 310 -2.32 13.78 -1.96
CA ARG A 310 -3.16 13.16 -0.94
C ARG A 310 -2.58 11.84 -0.42
N ILE A 311 -2.02 11.00 -1.29
CA ILE A 311 -1.36 9.75 -0.89
C ILE A 311 -0.16 10.07 0.02
N ILE A 312 0.71 10.99 -0.40
CA ILE A 312 1.88 11.43 0.38
C ILE A 312 1.45 11.95 1.76
N LEU A 313 0.48 12.86 1.81
CA LEU A 313 -0.04 13.42 3.06
C LEU A 313 -0.67 12.36 3.97
N SER A 314 -1.35 11.37 3.40
CA SER A 314 -1.90 10.25 4.17
C SER A 314 -0.78 9.47 4.86
N HIS A 315 0.29 9.11 4.14
CA HIS A 315 1.41 8.39 4.73
C HIS A 315 2.14 9.19 5.80
N ILE A 316 2.38 10.49 5.54
CA ILE A 316 2.98 11.40 6.51
C ILE A 316 2.13 11.48 7.79
N GLY A 317 0.80 11.61 7.64
CA GLY A 317 -0.13 11.66 8.76
C GLY A 317 -0.24 10.32 9.51
N ASP A 318 -0.11 9.19 8.81
CA ASP A 318 -0.17 7.85 9.40
C ASP A 318 1.07 7.56 10.25
N TRP A 319 2.25 7.91 9.74
CA TRP A 319 3.52 7.78 10.47
C TRP A 319 3.55 8.63 11.75
N ALA A 320 3.04 9.86 11.68
CA ALA A 320 2.93 10.73 12.85
C ALA A 320 1.99 10.16 13.94
N ARG A 321 1.00 9.35 13.56
CA ARG A 321 0.11 8.66 14.52
C ARG A 321 0.70 7.38 15.08
N GLU A 322 1.54 6.68 14.31
CA GLU A 322 2.19 5.44 14.76
C GLU A 322 3.36 5.72 15.72
N LYS A 323 4.06 6.85 15.54
CA LYS A 323 5.19 7.26 16.41
C LYS A 323 4.76 8.00 17.69
N ARG A 324 3.47 8.29 17.87
CA ARG A 324 2.90 8.98 19.04
C ARG A 324 2.29 7.98 20.03
#